data_AF-A0A2V8SWM3-F1
#
_entry.id   AF-A0A2V8SWM3-F1
#
_cell.length_a   1.000
_cell.length_b   1.000
_cell.length_c   1.000
_cell.angle_alpha   90.00
_cell.angle_beta   90.00
_cell.angle_gamma   90.00
#
_symmetry.space_group_name_H-M   'P 1'
#
loop_
_entity.id
_entity.type
_entity.pdbx_description
1 polymer ?
#
loop_
_entity_poly.entity_id
_entity_poly.type
_entity_poly.pdbx_seq_one_letter_code
_entity_poly.pdbx_strand_id
1 'polypeptide(L)'
;MMLGRLHLFICILLSVFTNVAAQDDRWKQLVPLVSTRAEVEQVLGKPVDYFKTYGIYGKSPNPVISAWYSTGKCSGTEDGSSSYKVRAGLMTRLYITFGNERTLEAMDADFSKFRRRQFKELGDNVYYYSPDESIVYKMSVEKDGREIVRSVSLQPGINTEALRCRALVRSRSREVNHHLERDSTAHPEETSNANYAYAQ
;
A
#
# COMPACT_ATOMS: atom_id res chain seq x y z
N MET A 1 -47.43 38.97 -16.36
CA MET A 1 -46.36 38.81 -15.34
C MET A 1 -46.20 37.36 -14.84
N MET A 2 -46.35 36.33 -15.69
CA MET A 2 -46.15 34.91 -15.28
C MET A 2 -44.92 34.21 -15.90
N LEU A 3 -44.29 34.80 -16.93
CA LEU A 3 -43.12 34.19 -17.59
C LEU A 3 -41.84 34.20 -16.74
N GLY A 4 -41.66 35.18 -15.84
CA GLY A 4 -40.41 35.33 -15.05
C GLY A 4 -40.23 34.29 -13.93
N ARG A 5 -41.33 33.69 -13.42
CA ARG A 5 -41.26 32.68 -12.35
C ARG A 5 -40.86 31.30 -12.88
N LEU A 6 -41.16 30.99 -14.14
CA LEU A 6 -40.82 29.70 -14.75
C LEU A 6 -39.31 29.57 -15.04
N HIS A 7 -38.64 30.66 -15.43
CA HIS A 7 -37.18 30.65 -15.66
C HIS A 7 -36.38 30.46 -14.37
N LEU A 8 -36.84 31.02 -13.25
CA LEU A 8 -36.15 30.86 -11.96
C LEU A 8 -36.17 29.40 -11.48
N PHE A 9 -37.30 28.70 -11.65
CA PHE A 9 -37.41 27.27 -11.29
C PHE A 9 -36.54 26.38 -12.18
N ILE A 10 -36.42 26.69 -13.48
CA ILE A 10 -35.56 25.95 -14.41
C ILE A 10 -34.08 26.13 -14.04
N CYS A 11 -33.63 27.34 -13.67
CA CYS A 11 -32.26 27.56 -13.20
C CYS A 11 -31.94 26.84 -11.88
N ILE A 12 -32.89 26.80 -10.94
CA ILE A 12 -32.70 26.07 -9.66
C ILE A 12 -32.62 24.56 -9.92
N LEU A 13 -33.46 24.00 -10.79
CA LEU A 13 -33.40 22.58 -11.16
C LEU A 13 -32.11 22.21 -11.92
N LEU A 14 -31.56 23.10 -12.75
CA LEU A 14 -30.27 22.89 -13.42
C LEU A 14 -29.06 22.92 -12.48
N SER A 15 -29.16 23.60 -11.33
CA SER A 15 -28.05 23.68 -10.37
C SER A 15 -27.89 22.45 -9.45
N VAL A 16 -28.90 21.59 -9.36
CA VAL A 16 -28.89 20.41 -8.46
C VAL A 16 -28.23 19.18 -9.10
N PHE A 17 -27.99 19.17 -10.41
CA PHE A 17 -27.44 18.00 -11.12
C PHE A 17 -25.91 17.97 -11.27
N THR A 18 -25.15 18.97 -10.80
CA THR A 18 -23.70 19.04 -11.10
C THR A 18 -22.76 18.47 -10.04
N ASN A 19 -23.27 17.85 -8.98
CA ASN A 19 -22.41 17.23 -7.95
C ASN A 19 -22.62 15.72 -7.87
N VAL A 20 -22.71 15.03 -9.01
CA VAL A 20 -22.17 13.67 -9.07
C VAL A 20 -20.68 13.84 -8.91
N ALA A 21 -20.23 13.86 -7.66
CA ALA A 21 -18.83 13.77 -7.33
C ALA A 21 -18.34 12.48 -7.97
N ALA A 22 -17.76 12.60 -9.17
CA ALA A 22 -16.74 11.68 -9.61
C ALA A 22 -15.88 11.45 -8.37
N GLN A 23 -15.83 10.21 -7.89
CA GLN A 23 -14.94 9.83 -6.79
C GLN A 23 -13.54 10.08 -7.33
N ASP A 24 -13.12 11.32 -7.17
CA ASP A 24 -12.05 11.91 -7.94
C ASP A 24 -10.78 11.20 -7.48
N ASP A 25 -10.03 10.66 -8.44
CA ASP A 25 -8.76 9.97 -8.22
C ASP A 25 -7.67 10.97 -7.77
N ARG A 26 -8.02 11.95 -6.94
CA ARG A 26 -7.14 13.02 -6.45
C ARG A 26 -5.93 12.48 -5.71
N TRP A 27 -6.03 11.27 -5.17
CA TRP A 27 -4.89 10.55 -4.61
C TRP A 27 -3.74 10.38 -5.60
N LYS A 28 -3.99 10.39 -6.92
CA LYS A 28 -2.96 10.36 -7.98
C LYS A 28 -2.04 11.57 -7.97
N GLN A 29 -2.46 12.68 -7.36
CA GLN A 29 -1.64 13.89 -7.20
C GLN A 29 -0.59 13.75 -6.09
N LEU A 30 -0.72 12.71 -5.24
CA LEU A 30 0.20 12.48 -4.12
C LEU A 30 1.43 11.72 -4.61
N VAL A 31 2.61 12.22 -4.24
CA VAL A 31 3.91 11.69 -4.68
C VAL A 31 4.69 11.20 -3.46
N PRO A 32 5.04 9.90 -3.38
CA PRO A 32 5.87 9.38 -2.30
C PRO A 32 7.22 10.11 -2.18
N LEU A 33 7.66 10.32 -0.94
CA LEU A 33 8.84 11.11 -0.53
C LEU A 33 8.79 12.60 -0.87
N VAL A 34 7.67 13.10 -1.39
CA VAL A 34 7.49 14.52 -1.71
C VAL A 34 6.32 15.10 -0.93
N SER A 35 5.15 14.45 -1.01
CA SER A 35 3.94 14.92 -0.33
C SER A 35 4.08 14.85 1.18
N THR A 36 3.67 15.92 1.85
CA THR A 36 3.56 16.04 3.31
C THR A 36 2.21 15.52 3.79
N ARG A 37 2.11 15.25 5.10
CA ARG A 37 0.81 14.92 5.73
C ARG A 37 -0.26 15.98 5.50
N ALA A 38 0.09 17.26 5.54
CA ALA A 38 -0.85 18.36 5.29
C ALA A 38 -1.40 18.33 3.87
N GLU A 39 -0.55 18.07 2.86
CA GLU A 39 -0.99 17.93 1.47
C GLU A 39 -1.85 16.68 1.26
N VAL A 40 -1.50 15.56 1.91
CA VAL A 40 -2.36 14.36 1.91
C VAL A 40 -3.73 14.67 2.50
N GLU A 41 -3.79 15.40 3.62
CA GLU A 41 -5.05 15.79 4.26
C GLU A 41 -5.85 16.83 3.45
N GLN A 42 -5.17 17.68 2.68
CA GLN A 42 -5.84 18.58 1.73
C GLN A 42 -6.51 17.79 0.60
N VAL A 43 -5.87 16.72 0.12
CA VAL A 43 -6.37 15.88 -0.98
C VAL A 43 -7.42 14.87 -0.52
N LEU A 44 -7.24 14.25 0.64
CA LEU A 44 -8.08 13.14 1.13
C LEU A 44 -9.06 13.55 2.23
N GLY A 45 -8.91 14.76 2.79
CA GLY A 45 -9.59 15.17 4.02
C GLY A 45 -8.86 14.68 5.27
N LYS A 46 -9.47 14.89 6.43
CA LYS A 46 -8.90 14.47 7.72
C LYS A 46 -8.94 12.95 7.87
N PRO A 47 -7.94 12.33 8.51
CA PRO A 47 -7.98 10.91 8.77
C PRO A 47 -9.09 10.56 9.77
N VAL A 48 -9.68 9.39 9.58
CA VAL A 48 -10.60 8.76 10.53
C VAL A 48 -9.83 8.29 11.76
N ASP A 49 -8.68 7.63 11.53
CA ASP A 49 -7.78 7.16 12.58
C ASP A 49 -6.40 7.78 12.38
N TYR A 50 -5.89 8.41 13.45
CA TYR A 50 -4.63 9.14 13.44
C TYR A 50 -3.58 8.42 14.28
N PHE A 51 -2.47 8.07 13.65
CA PHE A 51 -1.29 7.52 14.32
C PHE A 51 -0.05 8.38 14.05
N LYS A 52 0.99 8.16 14.85
CA LYS A 52 2.25 8.90 14.75
C LYS A 52 2.91 8.71 13.37
N THR A 53 2.90 7.48 12.84
CA THR A 53 3.62 7.11 11.61
C THR A 53 2.71 6.83 10.42
N TYR A 54 1.39 6.82 10.62
CA TYR A 54 0.42 6.62 9.54
C TYR A 54 -0.94 7.24 9.86
N GLY A 55 -1.82 7.30 8.87
CA GLY A 55 -3.22 7.69 9.03
C GLY A 55 -4.12 6.85 8.13
N ILE A 56 -5.36 6.62 8.59
CA ILE A 56 -6.40 5.92 7.83
C ILE A 56 -7.46 6.94 7.40
N TYR A 57 -7.80 6.96 6.12
CA TYR A 57 -8.73 7.87 5.50
C TYR A 57 -9.88 7.08 4.87
N GLY A 58 -11.11 7.57 5.02
CA GLY A 58 -12.31 6.89 4.55
C GLY A 58 -12.76 5.73 5.45
N LYS A 59 -13.95 5.20 5.14
CA LYS A 59 -14.55 4.02 5.78
C LYS A 59 -15.28 3.20 4.72
N SER A 60 -15.33 1.88 4.94
CA SER A 60 -16.18 0.97 4.17
C SER A 60 -17.63 1.47 4.16
N PRO A 61 -18.37 1.40 3.03
CA PRO A 61 -18.04 0.69 1.78
C PRO A 61 -17.14 1.47 0.80
N ASN A 62 -16.79 2.71 1.13
CA ASN A 62 -15.88 3.50 0.30
C ASN A 62 -14.44 2.98 0.39
N PRO A 63 -13.56 3.39 -0.53
CA PRO A 63 -12.16 3.03 -0.45
C PRO A 63 -11.55 3.42 0.91
N VAL A 64 -10.84 2.49 1.51
CA VAL A 64 -10.05 2.74 2.73
C VAL A 64 -8.62 3.02 2.29
N ILE A 65 -8.11 4.20 2.65
CA ILE A 65 -6.77 4.65 2.26
C ILE A 65 -5.90 4.72 3.49
N SER A 66 -4.77 4.05 3.47
CA SER A 66 -3.74 4.13 4.51
C SER A 66 -2.54 4.88 3.95
N ALA A 67 -2.10 5.93 4.65
CA ALA A 67 -0.90 6.69 4.30
C ALA A 67 0.15 6.56 5.39
N TRP A 68 1.37 6.17 5.04
CA TRP A 68 2.51 6.09 5.96
C TRP A 68 3.43 7.29 5.76
N TYR A 69 4.07 7.73 6.85
CA TYR A 69 4.92 8.91 6.89
C TYR A 69 6.28 8.61 7.48
N SER A 70 7.32 9.26 6.94
CA SER A 70 8.68 9.22 7.47
C SER A 70 8.73 9.82 8.87
N THR A 71 9.49 9.18 9.75
CA THR A 71 9.80 9.70 11.09
C THR A 71 11.03 10.63 11.10
N GLY A 72 11.68 10.80 9.95
CA GLY A 72 12.92 11.58 9.83
C GLY A 72 14.19 10.86 10.28
N LYS A 73 14.06 9.64 10.82
CA LYS A 73 15.18 8.83 11.28
C LYS A 73 15.15 7.48 10.57
N CYS A 74 16.32 6.98 10.21
CA CYS A 74 16.47 5.57 9.89
C CYS A 74 16.31 4.78 11.18
N SER A 75 15.08 4.41 11.53
CA SER A 75 14.85 3.41 12.55
C SER A 75 15.36 2.09 11.98
N GLY A 76 16.38 1.50 12.61
CA GLY A 76 16.87 0.16 12.29
C GLY A 76 15.87 -0.92 12.69
N THR A 77 14.60 -0.77 12.30
CA THR A 77 13.63 -1.85 12.38
C THR A 77 14.17 -3.02 11.57
N GLU A 78 14.01 -4.23 12.10
CA GLU A 78 14.59 -5.46 11.52
C GLU A 78 14.14 -5.71 10.09
N ASP A 79 13.00 -5.13 9.69
CA ASP A 79 12.49 -5.24 8.33
C ASP A 79 13.18 -4.28 7.35
N GLY A 80 13.78 -3.16 7.80
CA GLY A 80 14.64 -2.18 7.08
C GLY A 80 14.09 -1.55 5.80
N SER A 81 13.06 -2.17 5.21
CA SER A 81 12.63 -2.06 3.83
C SER A 81 11.61 -0.95 3.62
N SER A 82 11.12 -0.34 4.70
CA SER A 82 10.11 0.72 4.64
C SER A 82 10.64 2.10 5.08
N SER A 83 11.92 2.21 5.47
CA SER A 83 12.50 3.45 5.98
C SER A 83 13.34 4.18 4.92
N TYR A 84 13.22 5.51 4.89
CA TYR A 84 13.93 6.39 3.94
C TYR A 84 14.67 7.50 4.68
N LYS A 85 15.86 7.88 4.16
CA LYS A 85 16.72 9.00 4.58
C LYS A 85 16.13 10.33 4.11
N VAL A 86 14.92 10.65 4.58
CA VAL A 86 14.20 11.88 4.26
C VAL A 86 13.65 12.51 5.52
N ARG A 87 13.37 13.82 5.51
CA ARG A 87 12.81 14.52 6.67
C ARG A 87 11.48 13.91 7.14
N ALA A 88 11.16 14.14 8.41
CA ALA A 88 9.92 13.67 9.01
C ALA A 88 8.68 14.28 8.33
N GLY A 89 7.57 13.53 8.35
CA GLY A 89 6.26 13.97 7.87
C GLY A 89 6.02 13.85 6.37
N LEU A 90 6.99 13.34 5.60
CA LEU A 90 6.83 13.01 4.19
C LEU A 90 6.16 11.65 4.02
N MET A 91 5.17 11.57 3.14
CA MET A 91 4.45 10.35 2.81
C MET A 91 5.42 9.35 2.17
N THR A 92 5.61 8.19 2.78
CA THR A 92 6.48 7.12 2.25
C THR A 92 5.71 6.06 1.50
N ARG A 93 4.41 5.93 1.74
CA ARG A 93 3.54 4.96 1.06
C ARG A 93 2.09 5.40 1.14
N LEU A 94 1.33 5.12 0.10
CA LEU A 94 -0.12 5.19 0.09
C LEU A 94 -0.67 3.82 -0.33
N TYR A 95 -1.65 3.30 0.40
CA TYR A 95 -2.28 2.01 0.09
C TYR A 95 -3.80 2.19 0.11
N ILE A 96 -4.45 1.92 -1.01
CA ILE A 96 -5.87 2.12 -1.24
C ILE A 96 -6.50 0.76 -1.38
N THR A 97 -7.50 0.44 -0.56
CA THR A 97 -8.28 -0.80 -0.65
C THR A 97 -9.69 -0.46 -1.10
N PHE A 98 -10.17 -1.12 -2.15
CA PHE A 98 -11.52 -0.91 -2.67
C PHE A 98 -12.48 -1.93 -2.04
N GLY A 99 -13.58 -1.43 -1.46
CA GLY A 99 -14.65 -2.27 -0.91
C GLY A 99 -15.61 -2.80 -1.97
N ASN A 100 -15.74 -2.08 -3.10
CA ASN A 100 -16.60 -2.43 -4.22
C ASN A 100 -15.80 -3.01 -5.39
N GLU A 101 -16.46 -3.76 -6.25
CA GLU A 101 -15.86 -4.25 -7.49
C GLU A 101 -15.46 -3.07 -8.39
N ARG A 102 -14.19 -3.04 -8.79
CA ARG A 102 -13.62 -2.10 -9.75
C ARG A 102 -12.94 -2.92 -10.83
N THR A 103 -13.29 -2.72 -12.09
CA THR A 103 -12.59 -3.37 -13.20
C THR A 103 -11.37 -2.56 -13.62
N LEU A 104 -10.51 -3.14 -14.46
CA LEU A 104 -9.37 -2.43 -15.05
C LEU A 104 -9.79 -1.16 -15.81
N GLU A 105 -10.88 -1.25 -16.59
CA GLU A 105 -11.39 -0.15 -17.41
C GLU A 105 -11.94 1.00 -16.57
N ALA A 106 -12.41 0.70 -15.35
CA ALA A 106 -12.85 1.71 -14.40
C ALA A 106 -11.69 2.48 -13.76
N MET A 107 -10.46 2.00 -13.91
CA MET A 107 -9.26 2.73 -13.50
C MET A 107 -8.79 3.59 -14.66
N ASP A 108 -8.68 4.89 -14.41
CA ASP A 108 -8.07 5.82 -15.36
C ASP A 108 -6.54 5.65 -15.35
N ALA A 109 -6.07 4.55 -15.96
CA ALA A 109 -4.67 4.17 -16.10
C ALA A 109 -4.45 3.39 -17.41
N ASP A 110 -3.34 3.66 -18.07
CA ASP A 110 -2.94 2.94 -19.28
C ASP A 110 -2.17 1.66 -18.92
N PHE A 111 -2.89 0.55 -18.70
CA PHE A 111 -2.31 -0.73 -18.32
C PHE A 111 -1.40 -1.35 -19.38
N SER A 112 -1.41 -0.86 -20.63
CA SER A 112 -0.45 -1.32 -21.65
C SER A 112 1.00 -0.99 -21.28
N LYS A 113 1.21 0.01 -20.41
CA LYS A 113 2.52 0.41 -19.88
C LYS A 113 2.91 -0.36 -18.64
N PHE A 114 2.02 -1.17 -18.08
CA PHE A 114 2.26 -1.90 -16.84
C PHE A 114 2.74 -3.32 -17.14
N ARG A 115 3.67 -3.80 -16.32
CA ARG A 115 4.10 -5.19 -16.35
C ARG A 115 3.18 -6.04 -15.49
N ARG A 116 2.47 -6.98 -16.11
CA ARG A 116 1.63 -7.98 -15.42
C ARG A 116 2.48 -9.10 -14.83
N ARG A 117 2.21 -9.50 -13.59
CA ARG A 117 2.77 -10.70 -12.93
C ARG A 117 1.66 -11.43 -12.18
N GLN A 118 1.70 -12.76 -12.19
CA GLN A 118 0.78 -13.61 -11.44
C GLN A 118 1.61 -14.52 -10.53
N PHE A 119 1.23 -14.57 -9.25
CA PHE A 119 1.93 -15.38 -8.24
C PHE A 119 0.99 -16.49 -7.76
N LYS A 120 1.14 -17.70 -8.31
CA LYS A 120 0.24 -18.83 -8.01
C LYS A 120 0.27 -19.23 -6.54
N GLU A 121 1.41 -18.99 -5.87
CA GLU A 121 1.65 -19.30 -4.47
C GLU A 121 0.82 -18.42 -3.52
N LEU A 122 0.38 -17.25 -4.00
CA LEU A 122 -0.42 -16.28 -3.23
C LEU A 122 -1.89 -16.29 -3.65
N GLY A 123 -2.35 -17.37 -4.29
CA GLY A 123 -3.69 -17.51 -4.88
C GLY A 123 -3.81 -16.89 -6.26
N ASP A 124 -5.04 -16.70 -6.72
CA ASP A 124 -5.34 -16.13 -8.05
C ASP A 124 -5.21 -14.59 -8.07
N ASN A 125 -4.13 -14.07 -7.47
CA ASN A 125 -3.82 -12.66 -7.46
C ASN A 125 -2.94 -12.30 -8.66
N VAL A 126 -3.30 -11.21 -9.33
CA VAL A 126 -2.56 -10.62 -10.45
C VAL A 126 -2.10 -9.23 -10.04
N TYR A 127 -0.87 -8.89 -10.43
CA TYR A 127 -0.24 -7.62 -10.08
C TYR A 127 0.20 -6.89 -11.34
N TYR A 128 -0.12 -5.60 -11.42
CA TYR A 128 0.35 -4.70 -12.47
C TYR A 128 1.30 -3.68 -11.88
N TYR A 129 2.53 -3.67 -12.37
CA TYR A 129 3.59 -2.76 -11.91
C TYR A 129 3.83 -1.68 -12.95
N SER A 130 3.88 -0.42 -12.54
CA SER A 130 4.36 0.67 -13.40
C SER A 130 5.82 0.42 -13.82
N PRO A 131 6.32 1.03 -14.91
CA PRO A 131 7.69 0.83 -15.37
C PRO A 131 8.77 1.08 -14.30
N ASP A 132 8.53 2.04 -13.40
CA ASP A 132 9.41 2.41 -12.28
C ASP A 132 9.02 1.75 -10.95
N GLU A 133 8.02 0.86 -10.96
CA GLU A 133 7.46 0.15 -9.81
C GLU A 133 6.95 1.07 -8.67
N SER A 134 6.66 2.33 -8.97
CA SER A 134 6.08 3.28 -8.01
C SER A 134 4.58 3.08 -7.79
N ILE A 135 3.88 2.49 -8.76
CA ILE A 135 2.46 2.16 -8.68
C ILE A 135 2.27 0.67 -8.87
N VAL A 136 1.56 0.03 -7.94
CA VAL A 136 1.22 -1.39 -8.00
C VAL A 136 -0.28 -1.55 -7.84
N TYR A 137 -0.94 -2.13 -8.85
CA TYR A 137 -2.31 -2.58 -8.74
C TYR A 137 -2.33 -4.05 -8.38
N LYS A 138 -3.12 -4.43 -7.38
CA LYS A 138 -3.40 -5.82 -7.02
C LYS A 138 -4.83 -6.16 -7.42
N MET A 139 -4.96 -7.19 -8.25
CA MET A 139 -6.22 -7.70 -8.75
C MET A 139 -6.49 -9.09 -8.18
N SER A 140 -7.77 -9.42 -7.99
CA SER A 140 -8.23 -10.80 -7.90
C SER A 140 -8.79 -11.26 -9.24
N VAL A 141 -8.56 -12.51 -9.61
CA VAL A 141 -9.22 -13.13 -10.77
C VAL A 141 -10.46 -13.87 -10.27
N GLU A 142 -11.64 -13.47 -10.76
CA GLU A 142 -12.91 -14.13 -10.48
C GLU A 142 -13.03 -15.45 -11.28
N LYS A 143 -13.98 -16.31 -10.92
CA LYS A 143 -14.16 -17.63 -11.56
C LYS A 143 -14.43 -17.56 -13.06
N ASP A 144 -14.99 -16.46 -13.54
CA ASP A 144 -15.27 -16.18 -14.95
C ASP A 144 -14.07 -15.57 -15.69
N GLY A 145 -12.93 -15.42 -15.02
CA GLY A 145 -11.71 -14.85 -15.55
C GLY A 145 -11.64 -13.31 -15.49
N ARG A 146 -12.66 -12.63 -14.95
CA ARG A 146 -12.61 -11.17 -14.79
C ARG A 146 -11.59 -10.78 -13.73
N GLU A 147 -10.82 -9.74 -14.02
CA GLU A 147 -9.87 -9.17 -13.07
C GLU A 147 -10.51 -7.97 -12.34
N ILE A 148 -10.57 -8.05 -11.01
CA ILE A 148 -11.15 -7.03 -10.13
C ILE A 148 -10.05 -6.37 -9.30
N VAL A 149 -9.97 -5.04 -9.38
CA VAL A 149 -9.02 -4.23 -8.61
C VAL A 149 -9.39 -4.26 -7.14
N ARG A 150 -8.53 -4.88 -6.33
CA ARG A 150 -8.70 -4.97 -4.87
C ARG A 150 -7.94 -3.86 -4.16
N SER A 151 -6.74 -3.54 -4.64
CA SER A 151 -5.96 -2.45 -4.06
C SER A 151 -4.99 -1.80 -5.03
N VAL A 152 -4.62 -0.57 -4.68
CA VAL A 152 -3.58 0.22 -5.35
C VAL A 152 -2.56 0.66 -4.30
N SER A 153 -1.28 0.50 -4.59
CA SER A 153 -0.19 0.94 -3.73
C SER A 153 0.67 1.96 -4.48
N LEU A 154 0.87 3.14 -3.88
CA LEU A 154 1.86 4.12 -4.33
C LEU A 154 3.05 4.02 -3.37
N GLN A 155 4.23 3.89 -3.93
CA GLN A 155 5.48 3.78 -3.20
C GLN A 155 6.61 4.47 -3.98
N PRO A 156 7.74 4.75 -3.33
CA PRO A 156 8.90 5.31 -4.01
C PRO A 156 9.40 4.31 -5.05
N GLY A 157 9.55 4.77 -6.29
CA GLY A 157 9.99 3.92 -7.40
C GLY A 157 11.46 3.48 -7.27
N ILE A 158 11.88 2.58 -8.16
CA ILE A 158 13.23 1.99 -8.17
C ILE A 158 14.37 3.02 -8.17
N ASN A 159 14.14 4.21 -8.73
CA ASN A 159 15.14 5.28 -8.80
C ASN A 159 15.39 5.98 -7.45
N THR A 160 14.59 5.68 -6.42
CA THR A 160 14.73 6.25 -5.07
C THR A 160 15.52 5.35 -4.11
N GLU A 161 16.10 4.25 -4.60
CA GLU A 161 16.82 3.26 -3.80
C GLU A 161 17.95 3.87 -2.97
N ALA A 162 18.65 4.88 -3.52
CA ALA A 162 19.71 5.59 -2.80
C ALA A 162 19.22 6.29 -1.52
N LEU A 163 17.93 6.61 -1.43
CA LEU A 163 17.30 7.21 -0.26
C LEU A 163 16.88 6.16 0.78
N ARG A 164 16.83 4.87 0.44
CA ARG A 164 16.47 3.84 1.44
C ARG A 164 17.50 3.83 2.57
N CYS A 165 16.99 3.66 3.79
CA CYS A 165 17.84 3.35 4.92
C CYS A 165 18.46 1.98 4.66
N ARG A 166 19.79 1.88 4.78
CA ARG A 166 20.43 0.56 4.79
C ARG A 166 19.94 -0.17 6.02
N ALA A 167 19.51 -1.42 5.86
CA ALA A 167 19.30 -2.28 7.01
C ALA A 167 20.57 -2.20 7.86
N LEU A 168 20.41 -1.86 9.14
CA LEU A 168 21.51 -2.06 10.07
C LEU A 168 21.75 -3.56 10.07
N VAL A 169 22.75 -4.01 9.32
CA VAL A 169 23.29 -5.35 9.48
C VAL A 169 23.71 -5.36 10.94
N ARG A 170 22.88 -5.92 11.82
CA ARG A 170 23.27 -6.15 13.21
C ARG A 170 24.56 -6.93 13.08
N SER A 171 25.67 -6.31 13.41
CA SER A 171 26.98 -6.94 13.55
C SER A 171 26.96 -7.85 14.78
N ARG A 172 26.00 -8.80 14.82
CA ARG A 172 25.80 -9.78 15.88
C ARG A 172 26.73 -11.00 15.73
N SER A 173 27.59 -11.03 14.72
CA SER A 173 28.44 -12.19 14.41
C SER A 173 29.89 -12.11 14.91
N ARG A 174 30.24 -11.22 15.85
CA ARG A 174 31.60 -11.24 16.43
C ARG A 174 31.72 -11.53 17.92
N GLU A 175 30.62 -11.59 18.68
CA GLU A 175 30.73 -11.75 20.14
C GLU A 175 30.23 -13.11 20.66
N VAL A 176 29.66 -13.98 19.82
CA VAL A 176 29.16 -15.31 20.25
C VAL A 176 30.13 -16.46 19.94
N ASN A 177 31.18 -16.24 19.14
CA ASN A 177 32.15 -17.30 18.84
C ASN A 177 33.33 -17.41 19.83
N HIS A 178 33.38 -16.60 20.89
CA HIS A 178 34.43 -16.75 21.91
C HIS A 178 33.99 -17.49 23.18
N HIS A 179 32.73 -17.95 23.27
CA HIS A 179 32.23 -18.63 24.47
C HIS A 179 31.76 -20.07 24.24
N LEU A 180 31.75 -20.58 23.01
CA LEU A 180 31.32 -21.97 22.72
C LEU A 180 32.46 -22.96 22.44
N GLU A 181 33.72 -22.53 22.46
CA GLU A 181 34.87 -23.46 22.39
C GLU A 181 35.25 -24.10 23.73
N ARG A 182 34.45 -23.94 24.80
CA ARG A 182 34.82 -24.47 26.13
C ARG A 182 33.97 -25.64 26.65
N ASP A 183 32.94 -26.11 25.94
CA ASP A 183 32.09 -27.22 26.42
C ASP A 183 31.92 -28.40 25.45
N SER A 184 32.83 -28.57 24.50
CA SER A 184 32.83 -29.76 23.62
C SER A 184 33.58 -30.95 24.25
N THR A 185 33.12 -31.43 25.42
CA THR A 185 33.47 -32.76 25.94
C THR A 185 32.35 -33.32 26.83
N ALA A 186 31.42 -34.07 26.23
CA ALA A 186 30.47 -35.06 26.78
C ALA A 186 29.16 -34.96 25.97
N HIS A 187 28.45 -35.99 25.51
CA HIS A 187 28.49 -37.45 25.60
C HIS A 187 27.53 -37.94 24.48
N PRO A 188 27.74 -39.07 23.79
CA PRO A 188 26.79 -39.61 22.83
C PRO A 188 25.91 -40.70 23.47
N GLU A 189 24.59 -40.53 23.45
CA GLU A 189 23.56 -41.56 23.69
C GLU A 189 22.19 -40.85 23.51
N GLU A 190 21.09 -41.43 23.04
CA GLU A 190 20.73 -42.63 22.30
C GLU A 190 19.22 -42.49 22.02
N THR A 191 18.75 -42.97 20.87
CA THR A 191 17.34 -43.31 20.58
C THR A 191 16.30 -42.15 20.55
N SER A 192 15.13 -42.20 19.93
CA SER A 192 14.31 -43.30 19.42
C SER A 192 13.37 -42.75 18.34
N ASN A 193 13.11 -43.57 17.32
CA ASN A 193 12.11 -43.38 16.29
C ASN A 193 10.70 -43.16 16.86
N ALA A 194 9.94 -42.21 16.29
CA ALA A 194 8.49 -42.25 16.33
C ALA A 194 7.92 -41.89 14.96
N ASN A 195 7.51 -42.95 14.25
CA ASN A 195 6.63 -42.90 13.09
C ASN A 195 5.32 -42.20 13.45
N TYR A 196 4.92 -41.19 12.68
CA TYR A 196 3.52 -40.76 12.62
C TYR A 196 2.98 -41.01 11.21
N ALA A 197 2.19 -42.08 11.10
CA ALA A 197 1.30 -42.33 9.98
C ALA A 197 0.08 -41.41 10.12
N TYR A 198 -0.24 -40.66 9.07
CA TYR A 198 -1.56 -40.03 8.92
C TYR A 198 -2.37 -40.86 7.92
N ALA A 199 -3.53 -41.32 8.39
CA ALA A 199 -4.53 -42.01 7.60
C ALA A 199 -5.49 -40.98 6.96
N GLN A 200 -5.76 -41.23 5.68
CA GLN A 200 -6.93 -40.94 4.83
C GLN A 200 -7.63 -39.58 4.93
#